data_AF-A0A382ATZ3-F1
#
_entry.id   AF-A0A382ATZ3-F1
#
_cell.length_a   1.000
_cell.length_b   1.000
_cell.length_c   1.000
_cell.angle_alpha   90.00
_cell.angle_beta   90.00
_cell.angle_gamma   90.00
#
_symmetry.space_group_name_H-M   'P 1'
#
loop_
_entity.id
_entity.type
_entity.pdbx_description
1 polymer ?
#
loop_
_entity_poly.entity_id
_entity_poly.type
_entity_poly.pdbx_seq_one_letter_code
_entity_poly.pdbx_strand_id
1 'polypeptide(L)'
;VKNIPEINHCMPNSKAFWCSRCTAHNPYKEEYMCKACGFPMFRPAETLPWVYGFSILTILLVLLGCFPASPDFTRVVFCFAAAFGLMSGVGIYCQRRWVNWSSASKRKSPKQIEHEALNHPFQPEYEQDGDFTGWARQFLSEEEVDLLHQTYGDKKAAVK
;
A
#
# COMPACT_ATOMS: atom_id res chain seq x y z
N VAL A 1 21.23 5.05 -8.04
CA VAL A 1 21.63 3.61 -8.05
C VAL A 1 20.34 2.81 -8.03
N LYS A 2 20.14 1.94 -9.02
CA LYS A 2 18.92 1.11 -9.12
C LYS A 2 19.15 -0.19 -8.38
N ASN A 3 18.06 -0.72 -7.81
CA ASN A 3 18.03 -1.90 -6.96
C ASN A 3 18.75 -1.68 -5.62
N ILE A 4 18.01 -1.92 -4.53
CA ILE A 4 18.44 -1.73 -3.15
C ILE A 4 18.29 -3.10 -2.49
N PRO A 5 19.31 -3.96 -2.56
CA PRO A 5 19.22 -5.35 -2.12
C PRO A 5 18.89 -5.49 -0.63
N GLU A 6 19.17 -4.46 0.17
CA GLU A 6 18.82 -4.37 1.58
C GLU A 6 17.29 -4.37 1.79
N ILE A 7 16.51 -3.94 0.78
CA ILE A 7 15.05 -3.88 0.83
C ILE A 7 14.45 -4.73 -0.28
N ASN A 8 13.97 -5.92 0.10
CA ASN A 8 13.17 -6.74 -0.80
C ASN A 8 11.72 -6.20 -0.90
N HIS A 9 11.49 -5.31 -1.88
CA HIS A 9 10.19 -4.70 -2.14
C HIS A 9 9.09 -5.68 -2.61
N CYS A 10 9.43 -6.94 -2.88
CA CYS A 10 8.48 -8.02 -3.18
C CYS A 10 8.09 -8.84 -1.94
N MET A 11 8.76 -8.64 -0.81
CA MET A 11 8.44 -9.31 0.45
C MET A 11 7.16 -8.73 1.07
N PRO A 12 6.12 -9.53 1.36
CA PRO A 12 4.88 -9.00 1.91
C PRO A 12 5.03 -8.39 3.31
N ASN A 13 4.73 -7.10 3.45
CA ASN A 13 4.59 -6.41 4.73
C ASN A 13 3.27 -5.62 4.78
N SER A 14 2.31 -6.05 5.61
CA SER A 14 0.99 -5.40 5.69
C SER A 14 1.01 -4.00 6.31
N LYS A 15 2.10 -3.63 7.01
CA LYS A 15 2.26 -2.30 7.61
C LYS A 15 2.91 -1.30 6.65
N ALA A 16 3.47 -1.78 5.55
CA ALA A 16 4.10 -0.93 4.54
C ALA A 16 3.14 -0.55 3.42
N PHE A 17 3.37 0.60 2.78
CA PHE A 17 2.63 1.00 1.59
C PHE A 17 2.84 0.00 0.47
N TRP A 18 1.75 -0.44 -0.14
CA TRP A 18 1.75 -1.40 -1.24
C TRP A 18 0.99 -0.84 -2.44
N CYS A 19 1.55 -1.04 -3.64
CA CYS A 19 0.93 -0.65 -4.89
C CYS A 19 0.20 -1.84 -5.52
N SER A 20 -1.11 -1.74 -5.70
CA SER A 20 -1.91 -2.82 -6.29
C SER A 20 -1.61 -3.07 -7.76
N ARG A 21 -1.14 -2.05 -8.49
CA ARG A 21 -0.78 -2.13 -9.91
C ARG A 21 0.60 -2.75 -10.13
N CYS A 22 1.60 -2.31 -9.38
CA CYS A 22 2.95 -2.87 -9.44
C CYS A 22 3.08 -4.19 -8.67
N THR A 23 2.13 -4.52 -7.80
CA THR A 23 2.18 -5.69 -6.92
C THR A 23 3.47 -5.76 -6.11
N ALA A 24 3.86 -4.62 -5.54
CA ALA A 24 5.14 -4.43 -4.87
C ALA A 24 5.09 -3.23 -3.91
N HIS A 25 6.05 -3.21 -2.97
CA HIS A 25 6.30 -2.13 -2.03
C HIS A 25 7.30 -1.10 -2.58
N ASN A 26 6.91 -0.39 -3.64
CA ASN A 26 7.76 0.63 -4.25
C ASN A 26 7.85 1.91 -3.40
N PRO A 27 8.91 2.72 -3.57
CA PRO A 27 8.94 4.08 -3.07
C PRO A 27 7.70 4.85 -3.53
N TYR A 28 7.21 5.73 -2.66
CA TYR A 28 6.16 6.68 -2.99
C TYR A 28 6.74 8.07 -3.21
N LYS A 29 5.93 8.93 -3.80
CA LYS A 29 6.10 10.38 -3.81
C LYS A 29 4.89 11.01 -3.12
N GLU A 30 4.86 12.34 -3.03
CA GLU A 30 3.72 13.19 -2.61
C GLU A 30 2.35 12.48 -2.66
N GLU A 31 1.59 12.57 -1.57
CA GLU A 31 0.26 11.95 -1.40
C GLU A 31 0.25 10.41 -1.47
N TYR A 32 1.39 9.76 -1.18
CA TYR A 32 1.52 8.29 -1.16
C TYR A 32 1.26 7.63 -2.52
N MET A 33 1.61 8.34 -3.59
CA MET A 33 1.51 7.83 -4.96
C MET A 33 2.72 6.97 -5.30
N CYS A 34 2.49 5.79 -5.89
CA CYS A 34 3.57 4.90 -6.30
C CYS A 34 4.50 5.59 -7.29
N LYS A 35 5.78 5.74 -6.96
CA LYS A 35 6.75 6.46 -7.79
C LYS A 35 6.94 5.81 -9.16
N ALA A 36 6.78 4.49 -9.22
CA ALA A 36 6.99 3.71 -10.44
C ALA A 36 5.84 3.79 -11.46
N CYS A 37 4.59 3.91 -11.03
CA CYS A 37 3.43 3.89 -11.94
C CYS A 37 2.39 5.00 -11.70
N GLY A 38 2.59 5.86 -10.70
CA GLY A 38 1.67 6.93 -10.32
C GLY A 38 0.35 6.45 -9.72
N PHE A 39 0.20 5.17 -9.38
CA PHE A 39 -1.05 4.66 -8.80
C PHE A 39 -1.07 4.85 -7.27
N PRO A 40 -2.21 5.23 -6.67
CA PRO A 40 -2.33 5.35 -5.22
C PRO A 40 -1.92 4.07 -4.49
N MET A 41 -1.14 4.24 -3.42
CA MET A 41 -0.74 3.14 -2.56
C MET A 41 -1.61 3.12 -1.30
N PHE A 42 -1.66 1.97 -0.64
CA PHE A 42 -2.34 1.85 0.65
C PHE A 42 -1.57 0.92 1.57
N ARG A 43 -1.79 1.06 2.89
CA ARG A 43 -1.28 0.13 3.90
C ARG A 43 -2.36 -0.89 4.23
N PRO A 44 -2.16 -2.18 3.90
CA PRO A 44 -3.19 -3.20 4.10
C PRO A 44 -3.68 -3.30 5.56
N ALA A 45 -2.77 -3.24 6.54
CA ALA A 45 -3.11 -3.36 7.95
C ALA A 45 -3.93 -2.16 8.47
N GLU A 46 -3.62 -0.94 8.00
CA GLU A 46 -4.34 0.27 8.40
C GLU A 46 -5.67 0.43 7.68
N THR A 47 -5.75 -0.01 6.42
CA THR A 47 -6.97 0.12 5.61
C THR A 47 -8.05 -0.89 6.03
N LEU A 48 -7.67 -2.07 6.52
CA LEU A 48 -8.60 -3.16 6.81
C LEU A 48 -9.70 -2.80 7.85
N PRO A 49 -9.40 -2.16 8.99
CA PRO A 49 -10.43 -1.73 9.93
C PRO A 49 -11.47 -0.78 9.30
N TRP A 50 -11.03 0.16 8.45
CA TRP A 50 -11.93 1.09 7.76
C TRP A 50 -12.87 0.36 6.80
N VAL A 51 -12.38 -0.65 6.09
CA VAL A 51 -13.21 -1.48 5.22
C VAL A 51 -14.32 -2.17 6.00
N TYR A 52 -14.01 -2.74 7.16
CA TYR A 52 -15.03 -3.34 8.02
C TYR A 52 -16.00 -2.30 8.58
N GLY A 53 -15.50 -1.16 9.06
CA GLY A 53 -16.33 -0.07 9.58
C GLY A 53 -17.34 0.44 8.54
N PHE A 54 -16.87 0.74 7.31
CA PHE A 54 -17.75 1.17 6.23
C PHE A 54 -18.72 0.07 5.78
N SER A 55 -18.30 -1.20 5.77
CA SER A 55 -19.19 -2.33 5.45
C SER A 55 -20.34 -2.45 6.45
N ILE A 56 -20.04 -2.44 7.75
CA ILE A 56 -21.03 -2.56 8.81
C ILE A 56 -21.98 -1.37 8.77
N LEU A 57 -21.44 -0.15 8.66
CA LEU A 57 -22.25 1.07 8.58
C LEU A 57 -23.18 1.06 7.36
N THR A 58 -22.69 0.60 6.21
CA THR A 58 -23.51 0.44 4.99
C THR A 58 -24.69 -0.49 5.25
N ILE A 59 -24.45 -1.65 5.85
CA ILE A 59 -25.51 -2.63 6.17
C ILE A 59 -26.53 -2.00 7.12
N LEU A 60 -26.09 -1.33 8.18
CA LEU A 60 -26.98 -0.68 9.15
C LEU A 60 -27.84 0.42 8.50
N LEU A 61 -27.25 1.25 7.63
CA LEU A 61 -27.98 2.30 6.92
C LEU A 61 -28.99 1.72 5.93
N VAL A 62 -28.64 0.65 5.20
CA VAL A 62 -29.60 -0.04 4.32
C VAL A 62 -30.78 -0.57 5.13
N LEU A 63 -30.53 -1.22 6.26
CA LEU A 63 -31.59 -1.72 7.15
C LEU A 63 -32.46 -0.57 7.68
N LEU A 64 -31.85 0.54 8.12
CA LEU A 64 -32.57 1.72 8.59
C LEU A 64 -33.45 2.35 7.50
N GLY A 65 -32.98 2.40 6.25
CA GLY A 65 -33.74 2.90 5.10
C GLY A 65 -35.00 2.08 4.79
N CYS A 66 -35.03 0.80 5.18
CA CYS A 66 -36.19 -0.08 5.03
C CYS A 66 -37.29 0.15 6.09
N PHE A 67 -37.01 0.89 7.17
CA PHE A 67 -37.98 1.26 8.20
C PHE A 67 -38.16 2.78 8.27
N PRO A 68 -38.79 3.38 7.24
CA PRO A 68 -38.70 4.82 7.03
C PRO A 68 -39.60 5.62 7.96
N ALA A 69 -39.07 6.70 8.53
CA ALA A 69 -39.86 7.73 9.21
C ALA A 69 -40.52 8.71 8.22
N SER A 70 -39.88 8.97 7.08
CA SER A 70 -40.40 9.77 5.97
C SER A 70 -39.64 9.47 4.67
N PRO A 71 -40.19 9.80 3.48
CA PRO A 71 -39.51 9.59 2.21
C PRO A 71 -38.18 10.35 2.08
N ASP A 72 -38.10 11.57 2.60
CA ASP A 72 -36.87 12.37 2.56
C ASP A 72 -35.78 11.78 3.46
N PHE A 73 -36.16 11.27 4.64
CA PHE A 73 -35.25 10.55 5.51
C PHE A 73 -34.67 9.31 4.81
N THR A 74 -35.52 8.50 4.16
CA THR A 74 -35.10 7.32 3.40
C THR A 74 -34.09 7.65 2.31
N ARG A 75 -34.32 8.72 1.55
CA ARG A 75 -33.41 9.16 0.48
C ARG A 75 -32.05 9.51 1.05
N VAL A 76 -32.00 10.32 2.10
CA VAL A 76 -30.75 10.72 2.75
C VAL A 76 -29.99 9.49 3.27
N VAL A 77 -30.67 8.59 3.98
CA VAL A 77 -30.07 7.36 4.51
C VAL A 77 -29.48 6.49 3.40
N PHE A 78 -30.19 6.28 2.29
CA PHE A 78 -29.68 5.50 1.17
C PHE A 78 -28.53 6.20 0.43
N CYS A 79 -28.51 7.53 0.34
CA CYS A 79 -27.36 8.26 -0.21
C CYS A 79 -26.10 8.01 0.63
N PHE A 80 -26.20 8.07 1.95
CA PHE A 80 -25.08 7.73 2.83
C PHE A 80 -24.68 6.25 2.71
N ALA A 81 -25.66 5.34 2.67
CA ALA A 81 -25.39 3.91 2.48
C ALA A 81 -24.63 3.65 1.17
N ALA A 82 -25.04 4.31 0.07
CA ALA A 82 -24.36 4.19 -1.21
C ALA A 82 -22.92 4.72 -1.15
N ALA A 83 -22.68 5.88 -0.52
CA ALA A 83 -21.36 6.46 -0.38
C ALA A 83 -20.41 5.56 0.42
N PHE A 84 -20.82 5.12 1.62
CA PHE A 84 -20.01 4.21 2.44
C PHE A 84 -19.85 2.84 1.79
N GLY A 85 -20.88 2.35 1.08
CA GLY A 85 -20.84 1.09 0.35
C GLY A 85 -19.81 1.11 -0.78
N LEU A 86 -19.73 2.23 -1.51
CA LEU A 86 -18.71 2.42 -2.55
C LEU A 86 -17.30 2.46 -1.96
N MET A 87 -17.09 3.21 -0.88
CA MET A 87 -15.80 3.27 -0.19
C MET A 87 -15.36 1.90 0.34
N SER A 88 -16.29 1.16 0.95
CA SER A 88 -16.06 -0.22 1.37
C SER A 88 -15.73 -1.12 0.18
N GLY A 89 -16.51 -1.06 -0.91
CA GLY A 89 -16.31 -1.89 -2.10
C GLY A 89 -14.93 -1.72 -2.73
N VAL A 90 -14.45 -0.48 -2.86
CA VAL A 90 -13.09 -0.18 -3.33
C VAL A 90 -12.04 -0.76 -2.36
N GLY A 91 -12.25 -0.58 -1.05
CA GLY A 91 -11.36 -1.14 -0.04
C GLY A 91 -11.30 -2.67 -0.06
N ILE A 92 -12.44 -3.36 -0.17
CA ILE A 92 -12.53 -4.82 -0.32
C ILE A 92 -11.77 -5.27 -1.58
N TYR A 93 -11.97 -4.58 -2.71
CA TYR A 93 -11.27 -4.88 -3.95
C TYR A 93 -9.74 -4.81 -3.78
N CYS A 94 -9.24 -3.72 -3.18
CA CYS A 94 -7.81 -3.54 -2.90
C CYS A 94 -7.28 -4.61 -1.93
N GLN A 95 -8.00 -4.90 -0.84
CA GLN A 95 -7.63 -5.93 0.14
C GLN A 95 -7.58 -7.33 -0.47
N ARG A 96 -8.54 -7.69 -1.34
CA ARG A 96 -8.53 -8.98 -2.04
C ARG A 96 -7.29 -9.13 -2.93
N ARG A 97 -6.91 -8.06 -3.65
CA ARG A 97 -5.67 -8.07 -4.45
C ARG A 97 -4.44 -8.26 -3.57
N TRP A 98 -4.36 -7.54 -2.45
CA TRP A 98 -3.29 -7.71 -1.47
C TRP A 98 -3.23 -9.14 -0.92
N VAL A 99 -4.35 -9.72 -0.48
CA VAL A 99 -4.39 -11.08 0.09
C VAL A 99 -3.94 -12.10 -0.94
N ASN A 100 -4.42 -12.00 -2.19
CA ASN A 100 -4.02 -12.92 -3.26
C ASN A 100 -2.52 -12.84 -3.54
N TRP A 101 -1.99 -11.62 -3.69
CA TRP A 101 -0.57 -11.40 -3.92
C TRP A 101 0.27 -11.88 -2.74
N SER A 102 -0.02 -11.42 -1.53
CA SER A 102 0.76 -11.75 -0.33
C SER A 102 0.73 -13.24 -0.02
N SER A 103 -0.41 -13.92 -0.24
CA SER A 103 -0.50 -15.38 -0.09
C SER A 103 0.31 -16.11 -1.14
N ALA A 104 0.32 -15.63 -2.39
CA ALA A 104 1.15 -16.21 -3.44
C ALA A 104 2.65 -16.00 -3.14
N SER A 105 3.04 -14.81 -2.70
CA SER A 105 4.43 -14.50 -2.34
C SER A 105 4.92 -15.29 -1.12
N LYS A 106 4.08 -15.47 -0.08
CA LYS A 106 4.43 -16.27 1.12
C LYS A 106 4.67 -17.76 0.83
N ARG A 107 4.17 -18.29 -0.29
CA ARG A 107 4.43 -19.67 -0.71
C ARG A 107 5.75 -19.86 -1.45
N LYS A 108 6.43 -18.77 -1.81
CA LYS A 108 7.70 -18.80 -2.53
C LYS A 108 8.84 -18.94 -1.53
N SER A 109 9.93 -19.58 -1.96
CA SER A 109 11.16 -19.63 -1.18
C SER A 109 11.83 -18.24 -1.13
N PRO A 110 12.65 -17.95 -0.11
CA PRO A 110 13.39 -16.68 -0.03
C PRO A 110 14.18 -16.35 -1.31
N LYS A 111 14.84 -17.35 -1.90
CA LYS A 111 15.59 -17.20 -3.16
C LYS A 111 14.69 -16.82 -4.34
N GLN A 112 13.47 -17.34 -4.40
CA GLN A 112 12.52 -16.97 -5.45
C GLN A 112 12.04 -15.53 -5.28
N ILE A 113 11.75 -15.09 -4.06
CA ILE A 113 11.32 -13.70 -3.81
C ILE A 113 12.48 -12.72 -4.07
N GLU A 114 13.70 -13.08 -3.71
CA GLU A 114 14.90 -12.32 -4.04
C GLU A 114 15.09 -12.21 -5.55
N HIS A 115 15.01 -13.32 -6.27
CA HIS A 115 15.07 -13.32 -7.73
C HIS A 115 13.97 -12.45 -8.37
N GLU A 116 12.74 -12.50 -7.85
CA GLU A 116 11.65 -11.64 -8.30
C GLU A 116 11.91 -10.18 -8.02
N ALA A 117 12.44 -9.83 -6.84
CA ALA A 117 12.80 -8.46 -6.51
C ALA A 117 13.90 -7.93 -7.45
N LEU A 118 14.93 -8.72 -7.76
CA LEU A 118 16.01 -8.31 -8.66
C LEU A 118 15.55 -8.13 -10.12
N ASN A 119 14.56 -8.91 -10.55
CA ASN A 119 14.05 -8.87 -11.93
C ASN A 119 12.73 -8.11 -12.06
N HIS A 120 12.27 -7.48 -10.99
CA HIS A 120 11.01 -6.73 -11.00
C HIS A 120 11.11 -5.56 -11.99
N PRO A 121 10.10 -5.31 -12.85
CA PRO A 121 10.15 -4.23 -13.84
C PRO A 121 10.21 -2.83 -13.20
N PHE A 122 9.80 -2.72 -11.93
CA PHE A 122 9.84 -1.50 -11.16
C PHE A 122 10.86 -1.64 -10.03
N GLN A 123 12.08 -1.21 -10.28
CA GLN A 123 13.16 -1.23 -9.29
C GLN A 123 13.15 0.04 -8.44
N PRO A 124 13.29 -0.05 -7.11
CA PRO A 124 13.55 1.12 -6.27
C PRO A 124 14.90 1.73 -6.68
N GLU A 125 14.94 3.07 -6.71
CA GLU A 125 16.16 3.83 -6.92
C GLU A 125 16.48 4.61 -5.65
N TYR A 126 17.76 4.59 -5.26
CA TYR A 126 18.23 5.37 -4.13
C TYR A 126 18.12 6.87 -4.41
N GLU A 127 17.42 7.57 -3.52
CA GLU A 127 17.27 9.01 -3.53
C GLU A 127 17.55 9.59 -2.15
N GLN A 128 18.14 10.78 -2.13
CA GLN A 128 18.50 11.47 -0.91
C GLN A 128 17.42 12.50 -0.60
N ASP A 129 16.21 12.00 -0.33
CA ASP A 129 15.04 12.81 0.01
C ASP A 129 14.23 12.16 1.14
N GLY A 130 13.33 12.95 1.75
CA GLY A 130 12.53 12.49 2.89
C GLY A 130 11.53 11.39 2.54
N ASP A 131 11.03 11.34 1.31
CA ASP A 131 10.06 10.34 0.86
C ASP A 131 10.72 8.95 0.78
N PHE A 132 11.92 8.88 0.21
CA PHE A 132 12.73 7.68 0.16
C PHE A 132 13.10 7.21 1.56
N THR A 133 13.57 8.10 2.44
CA THR A 133 13.87 7.75 3.84
C THR A 133 12.63 7.23 4.56
N GLY A 134 11.48 7.89 4.40
CA GLY A 134 10.20 7.46 4.98
C GLY A 134 9.67 6.14 4.40
N TRP A 135 10.02 5.82 3.16
CA TRP A 135 9.76 4.49 2.58
C TRP A 135 10.69 3.44 3.16
N ALA A 136 12.00 3.68 3.23
CA ALA A 136 13.00 2.73 3.71
C ALA A 136 12.76 2.31 5.17
N ARG A 137 12.38 3.25 6.02
CA ARG A 137 11.99 3.02 7.44
C ARG A 137 10.82 2.05 7.64
N GLN A 138 10.06 1.72 6.59
CA GLN A 138 9.00 0.70 6.70
C GLN A 138 9.55 -0.73 6.69
N PHE A 139 10.83 -0.90 6.34
CA PHE A 139 11.50 -2.19 6.20
C PHE A 139 12.74 -2.32 7.08
N LEU A 140 13.43 -1.21 7.32
CA LEU A 140 14.73 -1.15 7.99
C LEU A 140 14.65 -0.38 9.31
N SER A 141 15.58 -0.66 10.23
CA SER A 141 15.80 0.16 11.43
C SER A 141 16.41 1.52 11.08
N GLU A 142 16.41 2.47 12.02
CA GLU A 142 17.04 3.77 11.80
C GLU A 142 18.54 3.64 11.50
N GLU A 143 19.25 2.74 12.20
CA GLU A 143 20.67 2.49 11.97
C GLU A 143 20.94 1.91 10.58
N GLU A 144 20.07 1.00 10.12
CA GLU A 144 20.16 0.40 8.78
C GLU A 144 19.88 1.44 7.69
N VAL A 145 18.93 2.36 7.91
CA VAL A 145 18.63 3.47 6.99
C VAL A 145 19.80 4.46 6.93
N ASP A 146 20.42 4.79 8.05
CA ASP A 146 21.60 5.66 8.10
C ASP A 146 22.78 5.02 7.34
N LEU A 147 23.03 3.73 7.56
CA LEU A 147 24.06 2.97 6.83
C LEU A 147 23.78 2.94 5.33
N LEU A 148 22.52 2.79 4.93
CA LEU A 148 22.09 2.84 3.54
C LEU A 148 22.37 4.22 2.92
N HIS A 149 22.03 5.30 3.63
CA HIS A 149 22.33 6.66 3.16
C HIS A 149 23.83 6.94 3.03
N GLN A 150 24.66 6.45 3.96
CA GLN A 150 26.11 6.53 3.83
C GLN A 150 26.59 5.76 2.59
N THR A 151 26.21 4.49 2.48
CA THR A 151 26.66 3.59 1.41
C THR A 151 26.31 4.10 0.02
N TYR A 152 25.08 4.56 -0.21
CA TYR A 152 24.63 5.01 -1.52
C TYR A 152 24.81 6.51 -1.75
N GLY A 153 24.87 7.32 -0.69
CA GLY A 153 25.24 8.73 -0.75
C GLY A 153 26.68 8.92 -1.24
N ASP A 154 27.62 8.18 -0.65
CA ASP A 154 29.03 8.23 -1.04
C ASP A 154 29.25 7.74 -2.47
N LYS A 155 28.56 6.65 -2.87
CA LYS A 155 28.57 6.16 -4.26
C LYS A 155 28.02 7.20 -5.25
N LYS A 156 26.98 7.95 -4.87
CA LYS A 156 26.41 9.00 -5.74
C LYS A 156 27.33 10.21 -5.84
N ALA A 157 28.06 10.54 -4.77
CA ALA A 157 29.06 11.60 -4.77
C ALA A 157 30.32 11.23 -5.58
N ALA A 158 30.75 9.96 -5.54
CA ALA A 158 31.91 9.47 -6.29
C ALA A 158 31.70 9.33 -7.81
N VAL A 159 30.44 9.38 -8.28
CA VAL A 159 30.05 9.28 -9.70
C VAL A 159 29.79 10.66 -10.32
N LYS A 160 29.83 11.74 -9.52
CA LYS A 160 29.78 13.13 -9.99
C LYS A 160 31.18 13.65 -10.29
#